data_AF-A0AA40ATU1-F1
#
_entry.id   AF-A0AA40ATU1-F1
#
_cell.length_a   1.000
_cell.length_b   1.000
_cell.length_c   1.000
_cell.angle_alpha   90.00
_cell.angle_beta   90.00
_cell.angle_gamma   90.00
#
_symmetry.space_group_name_H-M   'P 1'
#
loop_
_entity.id
_entity.type
_entity.pdbx_description
1 polymer ?
#
loop_
_entity_poly.entity_id
_entity_poly.type
_entity_poly.pdbx_seq_one_letter_code
_entity_poly.pdbx_strand_id
1 'polypeptide(L)' 'YVGMVPDGATAGDKIVVLPGGRVPFVLRRLGSGRYRLVGEFYVHGMMYGEA' A
#
# COMPACT_ATOMS: atom_id res chain seq x y z
N TYR A 1 0.17 -14.95 6.62
CA TYR A 1 0.11 -13.80 5.70
C TYR A 1 1.28 -12.87 6.02
N VAL A 2 2.21 -12.68 5.08
CA VAL A 2 3.41 -11.84 5.27
C VAL A 2 3.45 -10.83 4.12
N GLY A 3 3.46 -9.54 4.45
CA GLY A 3 3.51 -8.44 3.47
C GLY A 3 4.84 -7.72 3.47
N MET A 4 5.29 -7.31 2.29
CA MET A 4 6.51 -6.55 2.07
C MET A 4 6.14 -5.11 1.70
N VAL A 5 6.53 -4.16 2.56
CA VAL A 5 6.37 -2.73 2.34
C VAL A 5 7.62 -2.13 1.72
N PRO A 6 7.52 -1.02 0.96
CA PRO A 6 8.68 -0.31 0.43
C PRO A 6 9.53 0.26 1.57
N ASP A 7 10.84 0.39 1.37
CA ASP A 7 11.83 0.84 2.36
C ASP A 7 11.47 2.17 3.06
N GLY A 8 10.70 3.03 2.39
CA GLY A 8 10.26 4.31 2.93
C GLY A 8 9.03 4.24 3.85
N ALA A 9 8.43 3.06 4.04
CA ALA A 9 7.22 2.89 4.84
C ALA A 9 7.50 2.99 6.34
N THR A 10 6.63 3.70 7.05
CA THR A 10 6.73 3.92 8.50
C THR A 10 5.42 3.63 9.21
N ALA A 11 5.48 3.33 10.50
CA ALA A 11 4.28 3.18 11.33
C ALA A 11 3.36 4.41 11.19
N GLY A 12 2.08 4.18 10.88
CA GLY A 12 1.08 5.23 10.65
C GLY A 12 0.73 5.49 9.18
N ASP A 13 1.53 4.98 8.24
CA ASP A 13 1.17 4.96 6.82
C ASP A 13 -0.08 4.10 6.58
N LYS A 14 -0.82 4.40 5.51
CA LYS A 14 -2.09 3.77 5.16
C LYS A 14 -1.89 2.89 3.94
N ILE A 15 -2.30 1.63 4.06
CA ILE A 15 -2.38 0.72 2.92
C ILE A 15 -3.77 0.90 2.31
N VAL A 16 -3.82 1.18 1.01
CA VAL A 16 -5.07 1.37 0.27
C VAL A 16 -5.06 0.55 -1.02
N VAL A 17 -6.24 0.11 -1.45
CA VAL A 17 -6.45 -0.43 -2.79
C VAL A 17 -7.17 0.64 -3.60
N LEU A 18 -6.52 1.12 -4.67
CA LEU A 18 -7.11 2.12 -5.55
C LEU A 18 -7.98 1.42 -6.61
N PRO A 19 -9.16 1.97 -6.97
CA PRO A 19 -9.97 1.43 -8.06
C PRO A 19 -9.15 1.36 -9.36
N GLY A 20 -9.14 0.18 -10.00
CA GLY A 20 -8.32 -0.10 -11.19
C GLY A 20 -6.84 -0.40 -10.91
N GLY A 21 -6.38 -0.27 -9.66
CA GLY A 21 -5.07 -0.71 -9.22
C GLY A 21 -5.02 -2.24 -9.11
N ARG A 22 -3.99 -2.84 -9.68
CA ARG A 22 -3.74 -4.29 -9.59
C ARG A 22 -3.04 -4.69 -8.29
N VAL A 23 -2.58 -3.70 -7.52
CA VAL A 23 -1.78 -3.86 -6.31
C VAL A 23 -2.21 -2.85 -5.25
N PRO A 24 -2.06 -3.16 -3.94
CA PRO A 24 -2.21 -2.18 -2.89
C PRO A 24 -1.04 -1.19 -2.89
N PHE A 25 -1.32 0.01 -2.39
CA PHE A 25 -0.36 1.11 -2.30
C PHE A 25 -0.22 1.59 -0.86
N VAL A 26 0.98 2.07 -0.53
CA VAL A 26 1.25 2.74 0.74
C VAL A 26 1.13 4.25 0.55
N LEU A 27 0.25 4.88 1.32
CA LEU A 27 0.02 6.31 1.35
C LEU A 27 0.42 6.92 2.70
N ARG A 28 1.15 8.01 2.65
CA ARG A 28 1.46 8.85 3.82
C ARG A 28 0.62 10.10 3.82
N ARG A 29 -0.07 10.39 4.92
CA ARG A 29 -0.86 11.62 5.07
C ARG A 29 0.09 12.82 5.17
N LEU A 30 -0.13 13.84 4.33
CA LEU A 30 0.65 15.09 4.35
C LEU A 30 -0.11 16.25 5.02
N GLY A 31 -1.42 16.12 5.23
CA GLY A 31 -2.29 17.18 5.75
C GLY A 31 -3.27 17.71 4.70
N SER A 32 -4.31 18.42 5.14
CA SER A 32 -5.32 19.05 4.26
C SER A 32 -5.96 18.09 3.23
N GLY A 33 -6.22 16.85 3.65
CA GLY A 33 -6.79 15.81 2.78
C GLY A 33 -5.82 15.25 1.72
N ARG A 34 -4.55 15.65 1.74
CA ARG A 34 -3.54 15.19 0.79
C ARG A 34 -2.75 14.00 1.32
N TYR A 35 -2.38 13.14 0.38
CA TYR A 35 -1.57 11.97 0.62
C TYR A 35 -0.40 11.95 -0.35
N ARG A 36 0.75 11.47 0.12
CA ARG A 36 1.91 11.14 -0.70
C ARG A 36 1.91 9.64 -0.95
N LEU A 37 2.10 9.24 -2.21
CA LEU A 37 2.42 7.87 -2.56
C LEU A 37 3.83 7.54 -2.07
N VAL A 38 3.94 6.57 -1.15
CA VAL A 38 5.22 6.07 -0.63
C VAL A 38 5.75 4.95 -1.53
N GLY A 39 4.85 4.11 -2.06
CA GLY A 39 5.19 3.06 -3.01
C GLY A 39 4.13 1.98 -3.09
N GLU A 40 4.43 0.95 -3.87
CA GLU A 40 3.59 -0.25 -4.01
C GLU A 40 3.84 -1.22 -2.86
N PHE A 41 2.78 -1.87 -2.39
CA PHE A 41 2.84 -2.89 -1.35
C PHE A 41 2.60 -4.25 -1.99
N TYR A 42 3.48 -5.22 -1.73
CA TYR A 42 3.26 -6.59 -2.15
C TYR A 42 2.85 -7.45 -0.96
N VAL A 43 1.79 -8.26 -1.13
CA VAL A 43 1.49 -9.33 -0.21
C VAL A 43 1.39 -10.67 -0.88
N HIS A 44 2.21 -11.58 -0.38
CA HIS A 44 2.25 -12.95 -0.81
C HIS A 44 0.93 -13.63 -0.43
N GLY A 45 0.18 -14.09 -1.44
CA GLY A 45 -1.08 -14.82 -1.29
C GLY A 45 -2.38 -14.01 -1.43
N MET A 46 -2.35 -12.67 -1.51
CA MET A 46 -3.57 -11.88 -1.82
C MET A 46 -3.57 -11.23 -3.20
N MET A 47 -2.40 -11.10 -3.84
CA MET A 47 -2.26 -10.31 -5.08
C MET A 47 -2.30 -11.12 -6.38
N TYR A 48 -2.37 -12.45 -6.31
CA TYR A 48 -2.50 -13.31 -7.49
C TYR A 48 -3.91 -13.87 -7.72
N GLY A 49 -4.89 -13.49 -6.89
CA GLY A 49 -6.24 -14.05 -6.99
C GLY A 49 -6.32 -15.56 -6.71
N GLU A 50 -5.22 -16.18 -6.28
CA GLU A 50 -5.18 -17.58 -5.89
C GLU A 50 -5.35 -17.69 -4.37
N ALA A 51 -6.57 -18.02 -3.99
CA ALA A 51 -6.95 -18.58 -2.70
C ALA A 51 -7.84 -19.79 -2.97
#